data_AF-A0A8S2YH45-F1
#
_entry.id   AF-A0A8S2YH45-F1
#
_cell.length_a   1.000
_cell.length_b   1.000
_cell.length_c   1.000
_cell.angle_alpha   90.00
_cell.angle_beta   90.00
_cell.angle_gamma   90.00
#
_symmetry.space_group_name_H-M   'P 1'
#
loop_
_entity.id
_entity.type
_entity.pdbx_description
1 polymer ?
#
loop_
_entity_poly.entity_id
_entity_poly.type
_entity_poly.pdbx_seq_one_letter_code
_entity_poly.pdbx_strand_id
1 'polypeptide(L)'
;VRWNDETAREKYFSQFFDDFYHAIKLQIDFHMKSQENQQKDILYNQILEHAIQSNLLTQRYFPRQDILEQIKNYMKSTSNRPCVLLGESGTGKSSVMAKLVSEIPNWYRQTNALSVITRFLGATPSSSDIRRPLISIIEQICHIYHLDIPSNLDNVKECLENIFIHIPKTEILVVLLDSIDQLQITDLKNLSIWLPTKFPSRNFKFIISTIPDIEIDRVTVDIHEKLRTIYDNDIIEVEINSLNQNLAGQVLDYWLERDHRCLTMAQREWIQEKFSKQQHFLTPLFVALLYDQTLSWHSYDTTPDPAFLAIKQTRGAIEYLFNQLGVKHGQMLFQRSMSYLQLSGGLSELELEDILTLDDEILKSIFVHYLPPFDLFRLPSTLWIRIKNDMHKYLVEKDIDNIPCIYL
;
A
#
# COMPACT_ATOMS: atom_id res chain seq x y z
N VAL A 1 -27.98 -34.09 -27.60
CA VAL A 1 -29.22 -34.00 -28.41
C VAL A 1 -28.80 -33.69 -29.85
N ARG A 2 -29.28 -34.47 -30.83
CA ARG A 2 -28.95 -34.26 -32.26
C ARG A 2 -29.64 -32.96 -32.74
N TRP A 3 -28.85 -32.02 -33.28
CA TRP A 3 -29.22 -30.66 -33.69
C TRP A 3 -30.07 -30.57 -35.00
N ASN A 4 -30.92 -31.55 -35.30
CA ASN A 4 -31.67 -31.62 -36.57
C ASN A 4 -33.20 -31.50 -36.42
N ASP A 5 -33.70 -31.07 -35.27
CA ASP A 5 -35.14 -30.87 -35.04
C ASP A 5 -35.44 -29.37 -34.87
N GLU A 6 -36.04 -28.75 -35.89
CA GLU A 6 -36.32 -27.31 -35.94
C GLU A 6 -37.19 -26.84 -34.77
N THR A 7 -38.16 -27.66 -34.36
CA THR A 7 -39.08 -27.33 -33.26
C THR A 7 -38.37 -27.34 -31.90
N ALA A 8 -37.42 -28.25 -31.70
CA ALA A 8 -36.59 -28.29 -30.50
C ALA A 8 -35.62 -27.11 -30.46
N ARG A 9 -35.16 -26.63 -31.62
CA ARG A 9 -34.25 -25.48 -31.75
C ARG A 9 -34.96 -24.16 -31.46
N GLU A 10 -36.16 -23.95 -32.00
CA GLU A 10 -36.97 -22.75 -31.70
C GLU A 10 -37.34 -22.69 -30.22
N LYS A 11 -37.73 -23.81 -29.62
CA LYS A 11 -38.04 -23.89 -28.19
C LYS A 11 -36.82 -23.59 -27.32
N TYR A 12 -35.65 -24.10 -27.70
CA TYR A 12 -34.39 -23.78 -27.01
C TYR A 12 -34.02 -22.31 -27.12
N PHE A 13 -34.13 -21.70 -28.31
CA PHE A 13 -33.82 -20.28 -28.48
C PHE A 13 -34.79 -19.37 -27.74
N SER A 14 -36.10 -19.65 -27.77
CA SER A 14 -37.08 -18.89 -26.98
C SER A 14 -36.76 -18.96 -25.49
N GLN A 15 -36.46 -20.16 -24.99
CA GLN A 15 -36.14 -20.35 -23.58
C GLN A 15 -34.81 -19.68 -23.19
N PHE A 16 -33.81 -19.73 -24.07
CA PHE A 16 -32.54 -19.01 -23.88
C PHE A 16 -32.73 -17.49 -23.88
N PHE A 17 -33.57 -16.93 -24.77
CA PHE A 17 -33.83 -15.49 -24.78
C PHE A 17 -34.61 -15.03 -23.55
N ASP A 18 -35.57 -15.83 -23.08
CA ASP A 18 -36.31 -15.55 -21.86
C ASP A 18 -35.40 -15.62 -20.63
N ASP A 19 -34.55 -16.65 -20.53
CA ASP A 19 -33.57 -16.81 -19.44
C ASP A 19 -32.52 -15.67 -19.45
N PHE A 20 -32.04 -15.28 -20.64
CA PHE A 20 -31.10 -14.19 -20.81
C PHE A 20 -31.72 -12.83 -20.46
N TYR A 21 -32.95 -12.58 -20.91
CA TYR A 21 -33.69 -11.36 -20.57
C TYR A 21 -33.98 -11.29 -19.07
N HIS A 22 -34.37 -12.40 -18.43
CA HIS A 22 -34.56 -12.46 -16.99
C HIS A 22 -33.25 -12.25 -16.23
N ALA A 23 -32.13 -12.81 -16.69
CA ALA A 23 -30.83 -12.62 -16.07
C ALA A 23 -30.36 -11.16 -16.16
N ILE A 24 -30.50 -10.51 -17.33
CA ILE A 24 -30.16 -9.08 -17.49
C ILE A 24 -31.08 -8.22 -16.63
N LYS A 25 -32.39 -8.49 -16.63
CA LYS A 25 -33.34 -7.73 -15.81
C LYS A 25 -33.03 -7.88 -14.32
N LEU A 26 -32.70 -9.08 -13.85
CA LEU A 26 -32.27 -9.32 -12.47
C LEU A 26 -30.95 -8.60 -12.15
N GLN A 27 -30.00 -8.54 -13.09
CA GLN A 27 -28.77 -7.77 -12.90
C GLN A 27 -29.00 -6.26 -12.87
N ILE A 28 -29.90 -5.74 -13.72
CA ILE A 28 -30.30 -4.33 -13.72
C ILE A 28 -31.05 -3.99 -12.44
N ASP A 29 -32.00 -4.82 -12.01
CA ASP A 29 -32.76 -4.63 -10.76
C ASP A 29 -31.84 -4.76 -9.52
N PHE A 30 -30.85 -5.64 -9.57
CA PHE A 30 -29.79 -5.73 -8.55
C PHE A 30 -28.91 -4.49 -8.53
N HIS A 31 -28.46 -4.01 -9.69
CA HIS A 31 -27.68 -2.77 -9.81
C HIS A 31 -28.48 -1.53 -9.38
N MET A 32 -29.78 -1.47 -9.70
CA MET A 32 -30.66 -0.37 -9.31
C MET A 32 -30.91 -0.37 -7.79
N LYS A 33 -31.02 -1.54 -7.15
CA LYS A 33 -31.09 -1.65 -5.68
C LYS A 33 -29.76 -1.36 -5.00
N SER A 34 -28.62 -1.64 -5.63
CA SER A 34 -27.31 -1.24 -5.11
C SER A 34 -27.05 0.27 -5.24
N GLN A 35 -27.76 0.99 -6.13
CA GLN A 35 -27.65 2.46 -6.20
C GLN A 35 -28.14 3.18 -4.92
N GLU A 36 -29.14 2.66 -4.21
CA GLU A 36 -29.57 3.22 -2.90
C GLU A 36 -28.61 2.86 -1.75
N ASN A 37 -27.75 1.84 -1.92
CA ASN A 37 -26.71 1.41 -0.96
C ASN A 37 -25.30 1.91 -1.32
N GLN A 38 -25.14 2.67 -2.41
CA GLN A 38 -23.85 3.09 -2.97
C GLN A 38 -22.91 3.72 -1.93
N GLN A 39 -23.42 4.57 -1.03
CA GLN A 39 -22.58 5.27 -0.06
C GLN A 39 -22.03 4.32 1.03
N LYS A 40 -22.79 3.29 1.42
CA LYS A 40 -22.31 2.23 2.32
C LYS A 40 -21.28 1.34 1.64
N ASP A 41 -21.50 1.02 0.36
CA ASP A 41 -20.57 0.21 -0.43
C ASP A 41 -19.25 0.94 -0.67
N ILE A 42 -19.26 2.26 -0.92
CA ILE A 42 -18.04 3.08 -1.09
C ILE A 42 -17.20 3.10 0.19
N LEU A 43 -17.80 3.41 1.34
CA LEU A 43 -17.09 3.43 2.62
C LEU A 43 -16.53 2.04 2.96
N TYR A 44 -17.33 0.99 2.73
CA TYR A 44 -16.92 -0.38 2.98
C TYR A 44 -15.72 -0.79 2.12
N ASN A 45 -15.77 -0.52 0.81
CA ASN A 45 -14.66 -0.80 -0.11
C ASN A 45 -13.39 -0.07 0.32
N GLN A 46 -13.50 1.21 0.69
CA GLN A 46 -12.34 1.98 1.17
C GLN A 46 -11.76 1.40 2.48
N ILE A 47 -12.60 0.96 3.41
CA ILE A 47 -12.13 0.29 4.63
C ILE A 47 -11.43 -1.03 4.29
N LEU A 48 -11.99 -1.81 3.36
CA LEU A 48 -11.38 -3.06 2.89
C LEU A 48 -10.02 -2.83 2.25
N GLU A 49 -9.86 -1.81 1.40
CA GLU A 49 -8.57 -1.45 0.78
C GLU A 49 -7.48 -1.21 1.83
N HIS A 50 -7.78 -0.42 2.86
CA HIS A 50 -6.83 -0.16 3.94
C HIS A 50 -6.55 -1.41 4.79
N ALA A 51 -7.53 -2.31 4.96
CA ALA A 51 -7.33 -3.59 5.64
C ALA A 51 -6.44 -4.55 4.83
N ILE A 52 -6.65 -4.63 3.51
CA ILE A 52 -5.81 -5.39 2.58
C ILE A 52 -4.39 -4.84 2.61
N GLN A 53 -4.22 -3.52 2.53
CA GLN A 53 -2.92 -2.86 2.60
C GLN A 53 -2.18 -3.19 3.91
N SER A 54 -2.89 -3.14 5.04
CA SER A 54 -2.35 -3.56 6.33
C SER A 54 -1.87 -5.02 6.30
N ASN A 55 -2.68 -5.93 5.77
CA ASN A 55 -2.32 -7.34 5.68
C ASN A 55 -1.06 -7.54 4.82
N LEU A 56 -0.99 -6.91 3.64
CA LEU A 56 0.19 -6.96 2.75
C LEU A 56 1.46 -6.49 3.46
N LEU A 57 1.39 -5.36 4.17
CA LEU A 57 2.52 -4.79 4.91
C LEU A 57 3.01 -5.68 6.07
N THR A 58 2.14 -6.53 6.62
CA THR A 58 2.52 -7.47 7.70
C THR A 58 3.20 -8.75 7.22
N GLN A 59 3.06 -9.14 5.95
CA GLN A 59 3.59 -10.41 5.44
C GLN A 59 5.12 -10.53 5.55
N ARG A 60 5.83 -9.41 5.38
CA ARG A 60 7.30 -9.33 5.49
C ARG A 60 7.77 -8.61 6.75
N TYR A 61 6.86 -8.35 7.69
CA TYR A 61 7.19 -7.62 8.90
C TYR A 61 8.22 -8.38 9.73
N PHE A 62 9.28 -7.68 10.10
CA PHE A 62 10.21 -8.14 11.11
C PHE A 62 9.84 -7.53 12.47
N PRO A 63 9.71 -8.32 13.55
CA PRO A 63 9.36 -7.82 14.86
C PRO A 63 10.26 -6.69 15.38
N ARG A 64 9.67 -5.52 15.61
CA ARG A 64 10.26 -4.37 16.31
C ARG A 64 9.68 -4.28 17.72
N GLN A 65 10.06 -5.22 18.59
CA GLN A 65 9.44 -5.37 19.91
C GLN A 65 9.63 -4.14 20.79
N ASP A 66 10.79 -3.50 20.71
CA ASP A 66 11.11 -2.23 21.37
C ASP A 66 10.11 -1.12 21.02
N ILE A 67 9.83 -0.94 19.73
CA ILE A 67 8.87 0.06 19.25
C ILE A 67 7.43 -0.32 19.65
N LEU A 68 7.06 -1.58 19.47
CA LEU A 68 5.74 -2.07 19.86
C LEU A 68 5.48 -1.91 21.37
N GLU A 69 6.50 -2.11 22.21
CA GLU A 69 6.41 -1.96 23.66
C GLU A 69 6.26 -0.49 24.07
N GLN A 70 7.00 0.44 23.45
CA GLN A 70 6.82 1.88 23.65
C GLN A 70 5.38 2.32 23.32
N ILE A 71 4.87 1.89 22.17
CA ILE A 71 3.51 2.23 21.75
C ILE A 71 2.48 1.57 22.68
N LYS A 72 2.69 0.31 23.08
CA LYS A 72 1.82 -0.37 24.06
C LYS A 72 1.76 0.37 25.40
N ASN A 73 2.89 0.92 25.86
CA ASN A 73 2.93 1.74 27.07
C ASN A 73 2.14 3.04 26.90
N TYR A 74 2.27 3.71 25.74
CA TYR A 74 1.44 4.87 25.40
C TYR A 74 -0.05 4.53 25.37
N MET A 75 -0.44 3.41 24.73
CA MET A 75 -1.82 2.95 24.67
C MET A 75 -2.40 2.75 26.07
N LYS A 76 -1.67 2.11 26.97
CA LYS A 76 -2.10 1.88 28.36
C LYS A 76 -2.04 3.11 29.26
N SER A 77 -1.39 4.19 28.82
CA SER A 77 -1.32 5.44 29.58
C SER A 77 -2.62 6.24 29.55
N THR A 78 -2.76 7.21 30.45
CA THR A 78 -3.86 8.17 30.47
C THR A 78 -3.69 9.33 29.48
N SER A 79 -2.61 9.36 28.70
CA SER A 79 -2.32 10.44 27.76
C SER A 79 -3.19 10.32 26.50
N ASN A 80 -3.85 11.41 26.10
CA ASN A 80 -4.56 11.57 24.82
C ASN A 80 -3.75 12.38 23.81
N ARG A 81 -2.47 12.65 24.09
CA ARG A 81 -1.57 13.38 23.20
C ARG A 81 -1.37 12.61 21.92
N PRO A 82 -1.25 13.27 20.76
CA PRO A 82 -0.84 12.62 19.52
C PRO A 82 0.49 11.91 19.69
N CYS A 83 0.56 10.68 19.19
CA CYS A 83 1.78 9.92 19.05
C CYS A 83 2.26 10.02 17.60
N VAL A 84 3.51 10.41 17.39
CA VAL A 84 4.13 10.58 16.06
C VAL A 84 5.24 9.55 15.90
N LEU A 85 5.05 8.66 14.92
CA LEU A 85 6.06 7.71 14.46
C LEU A 85 6.94 8.41 13.41
N LEU A 86 8.17 8.72 13.80
CA LEU A 86 9.12 9.47 12.98
C LEU A 86 10.22 8.54 12.46
N GLY A 87 10.64 8.73 11.23
CA GLY A 87 11.81 8.01 10.70
C GLY A 87 11.96 8.20 9.20
N GLU A 88 13.15 7.92 8.69
CA GLU A 88 13.45 8.09 7.27
C GLU A 88 12.59 7.22 6.34
N SER A 89 12.57 7.55 5.06
CA SER A 89 11.90 6.73 4.06
C SER A 89 12.46 5.29 4.05
N GLY A 90 11.57 4.31 4.02
CA GLY A 90 11.94 2.89 4.01
C GLY A 90 12.36 2.29 5.36
N THR A 91 12.32 3.01 6.49
CA THR A 91 12.66 2.46 7.83
C THR A 91 11.62 1.48 8.39
N GLY A 92 10.46 1.35 7.72
CA GLY A 92 9.41 0.39 8.08
C GLY A 92 8.25 0.97 8.88
N LYS A 93 8.06 2.30 8.89
CA LYS A 93 6.94 2.99 9.57
C LYS A 93 5.57 2.38 9.24
N SER A 94 5.25 2.24 7.95
CA SER A 94 4.00 1.63 7.48
C SER A 94 3.83 0.19 7.92
N SER A 95 4.91 -0.59 7.98
CA SER A 95 4.87 -1.96 8.49
C SER A 95 4.62 -2.00 10.01
N VAL A 96 5.16 -1.04 10.77
CA VAL A 96 4.83 -0.88 12.20
C VAL A 96 3.36 -0.49 12.35
N MET A 97 2.87 0.51 11.60
CA MET A 97 1.46 0.92 11.61
C MET A 97 0.52 -0.23 11.30
N ALA A 98 0.78 -1.00 10.25
CA ALA A 98 0.03 -2.19 9.90
C ALA A 98 0.05 -3.23 11.04
N LYS A 99 1.21 -3.44 11.67
CA LYS A 99 1.32 -4.34 12.81
C LYS A 99 0.47 -3.87 14.00
N LEU A 100 0.41 -2.56 14.28
CA LEU A 100 -0.42 -1.99 15.35
C LEU A 100 -1.91 -2.31 15.18
N VAL A 101 -2.43 -2.30 13.94
CA VAL A 101 -3.83 -2.68 13.64
C VAL A 101 -4.16 -4.06 14.23
N SER A 102 -3.23 -5.02 14.11
CA SER A 102 -3.41 -6.38 14.63
C SER A 102 -3.11 -6.52 16.12
N GLU A 103 -2.22 -5.69 16.68
CA GLU A 103 -1.71 -5.83 18.04
C GLU A 103 -2.54 -5.06 19.08
N ILE A 104 -3.05 -3.88 18.74
CA ILE A 104 -3.84 -3.04 19.65
C ILE A 104 -5.05 -3.80 20.21
N PRO A 105 -5.87 -4.50 19.40
CA PRO A 105 -6.95 -5.33 19.93
C PRO A 105 -6.50 -6.36 20.97
N ASN A 106 -5.30 -6.91 20.80
CA ASN A 106 -4.74 -7.90 21.73
C ASN A 106 -4.37 -7.29 23.07
N TRP A 107 -4.05 -5.99 23.11
CA TRP A 107 -3.69 -5.28 24.33
C TRP A 107 -4.89 -4.88 25.19
N TYR A 108 -6.11 -4.88 24.63
CA TYR A 108 -7.35 -4.42 25.27
C TYR A 108 -8.42 -5.51 25.47
N ARG A 109 -8.10 -6.79 25.24
CA ARG A 109 -9.04 -7.95 25.21
C ARG A 109 -10.01 -8.12 26.40
N GLN A 110 -9.92 -7.33 27.46
CA GLN A 110 -10.66 -7.57 28.72
C GLN A 110 -11.33 -6.34 29.36
N THR A 111 -11.13 -5.11 28.87
CA THR A 111 -11.45 -3.93 29.70
C THR A 111 -12.45 -2.94 29.09
N ASN A 112 -12.48 -2.76 27.77
CA ASN A 112 -13.27 -1.71 27.12
C ASN A 112 -13.68 -2.14 25.71
N ALA A 113 -14.81 -1.63 25.20
CA ALA A 113 -15.06 -1.69 23.76
C ALA A 113 -14.01 -0.83 23.04
N LEU A 114 -13.44 -1.36 21.96
CA LEU A 114 -12.32 -0.77 21.25
C LEU A 114 -12.66 -0.66 19.76
N SER A 115 -12.43 0.52 19.21
CA SER A 115 -12.49 0.79 17.77
C SER A 115 -11.13 1.24 17.28
N VAL A 116 -10.58 0.55 16.28
CA VAL A 116 -9.33 0.93 15.61
C VAL A 116 -9.66 1.32 14.18
N ILE A 117 -9.41 2.59 13.84
CA ILE A 117 -9.60 3.14 12.50
C ILE A 117 -8.23 3.44 11.91
N THR A 118 -7.99 3.02 10.68
CA THR A 118 -6.68 3.18 10.02
C THR A 118 -6.86 3.70 8.61
N ARG A 119 -6.01 4.65 8.22
CA ARG A 119 -5.87 5.11 6.83
C ARG A 119 -4.39 5.14 6.47
N PHE A 120 -4.04 4.42 5.41
CA PHE A 120 -2.73 4.51 4.75
C PHE A 120 -2.83 5.58 3.68
N LEU A 121 -2.25 6.75 3.93
CA LEU A 121 -2.33 7.90 3.02
C LEU A 121 -1.35 7.72 1.86
N GLY A 122 -1.71 8.22 0.68
CA GLY A 122 -0.99 7.96 -0.57
C GLY A 122 -1.09 6.52 -1.11
N ALA A 123 -1.62 5.58 -0.32
CA ALA A 123 -1.84 4.20 -0.77
C ALA A 123 -2.89 4.11 -1.87
N THR A 124 -3.85 5.04 -1.95
CA THR A 124 -4.83 5.18 -3.04
C THR A 124 -4.92 6.61 -3.58
N PRO A 125 -5.32 6.83 -4.86
CA PRO A 125 -5.48 8.18 -5.41
C PRO A 125 -6.45 9.03 -4.57
N SER A 126 -7.50 8.39 -4.05
CA SER A 126 -8.48 9.01 -3.15
C SER A 126 -7.92 9.32 -1.75
N SER A 127 -6.74 8.82 -1.40
CA SER A 127 -6.04 9.08 -0.13
C SER A 127 -4.85 10.04 -0.22
N SER A 128 -4.62 10.62 -1.40
CA SER A 128 -3.62 11.68 -1.62
C SER A 128 -4.16 13.07 -1.29
N ASP A 129 -5.49 13.28 -1.40
CA ASP A 129 -6.20 14.47 -0.93
C ASP A 129 -6.77 14.17 0.46
N ILE A 130 -6.27 14.86 1.49
CA ILE A 130 -6.60 14.56 2.89
C ILE A 130 -8.09 14.70 3.21
N ARG A 131 -8.84 15.49 2.45
CA ARG A 131 -10.28 15.70 2.69
C ARG A 131 -11.05 14.39 2.61
N ARG A 132 -10.74 13.54 1.63
CA ARG A 132 -11.44 12.27 1.40
C ARG A 132 -11.20 11.25 2.52
N PRO A 133 -9.96 10.93 2.95
CA PRO A 133 -9.71 10.09 4.11
C PRO A 133 -10.37 10.60 5.39
N LEU A 134 -10.35 11.91 5.65
CA LEU A 134 -10.98 12.47 6.86
C LEU A 134 -12.50 12.32 6.85
N ILE A 135 -13.15 12.58 5.72
CA ILE A 135 -14.60 12.32 5.56
C ILE A 135 -14.89 10.84 5.79
N SER A 136 -14.10 9.94 5.21
CA SER A 136 -14.25 8.50 5.41
C SER A 136 -14.08 8.08 6.87
N ILE A 137 -13.16 8.70 7.61
CA ILE A 137 -13.01 8.48 9.06
C ILE A 137 -14.24 8.98 9.82
N ILE A 138 -14.75 10.17 9.48
CA ILE A 138 -15.98 10.73 10.06
C ILE A 138 -17.16 9.77 9.84
N GLU A 139 -17.39 9.34 8.60
CA GLU A 139 -18.47 8.41 8.25
C GLU A 139 -18.31 7.07 8.97
N GLN A 140 -17.08 6.53 9.06
CA GLN A 140 -16.81 5.30 9.79
C GLN A 140 -17.09 5.44 11.29
N ILE A 141 -16.70 6.55 11.92
CA ILE A 141 -17.00 6.81 13.34
C ILE A 141 -18.51 6.92 13.53
N CYS A 142 -19.20 7.73 12.72
CA CYS A 142 -20.66 7.86 12.79
C CYS A 142 -21.36 6.51 12.65
N HIS A 143 -20.88 5.64 11.75
CA HIS A 143 -21.42 4.29 11.60
C HIS A 143 -21.21 3.42 12.84
N ILE A 144 -20.00 3.40 13.41
CA ILE A 144 -19.64 2.58 14.59
C ILE A 144 -20.46 2.98 15.82
N TYR A 145 -20.62 4.29 16.05
CA TYR A 145 -21.26 4.82 17.26
C TYR A 145 -22.72 5.24 17.04
N HIS A 146 -23.30 4.89 15.88
CA HIS A 146 -24.68 5.23 15.50
C HIS A 146 -25.00 6.73 15.63
N LEU A 147 -24.06 7.58 15.19
CA LEU A 147 -24.21 9.04 15.15
C LEU A 147 -24.68 9.47 13.76
N ASP A 148 -25.35 10.61 13.70
CA ASP A 148 -25.71 11.23 12.42
C ASP A 148 -24.45 11.77 11.72
N ILE A 149 -24.36 11.53 10.41
CA ILE A 149 -23.30 12.11 9.58
C ILE A 149 -23.59 13.61 9.41
N PRO A 150 -22.62 14.51 9.69
CA PRO A 150 -22.82 15.93 9.50
C PRO A 150 -23.23 16.27 8.06
N SER A 151 -24.28 17.07 7.90
CA SER A 151 -24.77 17.48 6.56
C SER A 151 -23.82 18.42 5.82
N ASN A 152 -22.95 19.13 6.56
CA ASN A 152 -21.89 19.96 6.01
C ASN A 152 -20.53 19.43 6.49
N LEU A 153 -19.65 19.12 5.53
CA LEU A 153 -18.29 18.63 5.75
C LEU A 153 -17.23 19.57 5.16
N ASP A 154 -17.54 20.86 4.99
CA ASP A 154 -16.63 21.88 4.46
C ASP A 154 -15.38 22.00 5.36
N ASN A 155 -15.58 22.12 6.67
CA ASN A 155 -14.51 22.12 7.67
C ASN A 155 -14.34 20.73 8.31
N VAL A 156 -13.67 19.82 7.60
CA VAL A 156 -13.45 18.43 8.03
C VAL A 156 -12.80 18.32 9.41
N LYS A 157 -11.90 19.24 9.78
CA LYS A 157 -11.25 19.26 11.09
C LYS A 157 -12.26 19.48 12.21
N GLU A 158 -13.08 20.53 12.09
CA GLU A 158 -14.08 20.86 13.10
C GLU A 158 -15.16 19.79 13.22
N CYS A 159 -15.61 19.23 12.08
CA CYS A 159 -16.53 18.11 12.08
C CYS A 159 -15.98 16.91 12.85
N LEU A 160 -14.71 16.55 12.60
CA LEU A 160 -14.05 15.44 13.28
C LEU A 160 -13.90 15.70 14.79
N GLU A 161 -13.46 16.89 15.18
CA GLU A 161 -13.33 17.29 16.59
C GLU A 161 -14.68 17.25 17.32
N ASN A 162 -15.76 17.70 16.67
CA ASN A 162 -17.11 17.67 17.24
C ASN A 162 -17.59 16.22 17.46
N ILE A 163 -17.35 15.33 16.50
CA ILE A 163 -17.71 13.91 16.62
C ILE A 163 -16.99 13.25 17.79
N PHE A 164 -15.71 13.60 18.04
CA PHE A 164 -14.97 13.04 19.18
C PHE A 164 -15.64 13.27 20.54
N ILE A 165 -16.42 14.36 20.69
CA ILE A 165 -17.12 14.69 21.94
C ILE A 165 -18.23 13.68 22.24
N HIS A 166 -18.80 13.06 21.21
CA HIS A 166 -19.92 12.11 21.31
C HIS A 166 -19.48 10.67 21.58
N ILE A 167 -18.17 10.38 21.54
CA ILE A 167 -17.64 9.04 21.81
C ILE A 167 -17.84 8.71 23.30
N PRO A 168 -18.45 7.55 23.66
CA PRO A 168 -18.61 7.16 25.05
C PRO A 168 -17.27 7.05 25.78
N LYS A 169 -17.16 7.66 26.96
CA LYS A 169 -15.92 7.65 27.77
C LYS A 169 -15.48 6.26 28.23
N THR A 170 -16.38 5.28 28.15
CA THR A 170 -16.15 3.87 28.47
C THR A 170 -15.50 3.10 27.32
N GLU A 171 -15.48 3.64 26.11
CA GLU A 171 -14.97 3.00 24.89
C GLU A 171 -13.70 3.67 24.40
N ILE A 172 -12.78 2.92 23.81
CA ILE A 172 -11.51 3.45 23.33
C ILE A 172 -11.58 3.60 21.81
N LEU A 173 -11.31 4.81 21.32
CA LEU A 173 -11.17 5.09 19.90
C LEU A 173 -9.71 5.35 19.57
N VAL A 174 -9.18 4.57 18.63
CA VAL A 174 -7.82 4.72 18.11
C VAL A 174 -7.90 5.07 16.64
N VAL A 175 -7.25 6.16 16.25
CA VAL A 175 -7.10 6.55 14.84
C VAL A 175 -5.62 6.49 14.48
N LEU A 176 -5.30 5.72 13.45
CA LEU A 176 -3.97 5.54 12.89
C LEU A 176 -3.93 6.18 11.49
N LEU A 177 -3.08 7.19 11.30
CA LEU A 177 -2.82 7.80 10.00
C LEU A 177 -1.39 7.49 9.59
N ASP A 178 -1.22 6.66 8.57
CA ASP A 178 0.11 6.33 8.05
C ASP A 178 0.49 7.23 6.88
N SER A 179 1.74 7.69 6.88
CA SER A 179 2.39 8.44 5.80
C SER A 179 1.69 9.74 5.40
N ILE A 180 1.50 10.65 6.37
CA ILE A 180 0.98 12.00 6.04
C ILE A 180 1.87 12.74 5.04
N ASP A 181 3.16 12.39 4.96
CA ASP A 181 4.14 12.88 3.99
C ASP A 181 3.81 12.55 2.53
N GLN A 182 2.89 11.61 2.27
CA GLN A 182 2.43 11.26 0.92
C GLN A 182 1.20 12.05 0.47
N LEU A 183 0.72 12.99 1.29
CA LEU A 183 -0.36 13.88 0.91
C LEU A 183 0.09 14.93 -0.11
N GLN A 184 -0.87 15.57 -0.77
CA GLN A 184 -0.61 16.69 -1.66
C GLN A 184 0.17 17.82 -0.96
N ILE A 185 0.97 18.54 -1.75
CA ILE A 185 1.81 19.65 -1.27
C ILE A 185 0.98 20.70 -0.52
N THR A 186 -0.25 20.98 -0.96
CA THR A 186 -1.16 21.92 -0.31
C THR A 186 -1.48 21.51 1.13
N ASP A 187 -1.73 20.22 1.35
CA ASP A 187 -2.08 19.67 2.66
C ASP A 187 -0.86 19.64 3.60
N LEU A 188 0.32 19.33 3.06
CA LEU A 188 1.60 19.35 3.79
C LEU A 188 2.05 20.77 4.17
N LYS A 189 1.74 21.76 3.32
CA LYS A 189 2.10 23.16 3.58
C LYS A 189 1.36 23.68 4.82
N ASN A 190 0.11 23.29 5.02
CA ASN A 190 -0.68 23.76 6.15
C ASN A 190 -1.46 22.65 6.88
N LEU A 191 -0.72 21.82 7.62
CA LEU A 191 -1.26 20.73 8.43
C LEU A 191 -2.33 21.18 9.45
N SER A 192 -2.28 22.44 9.91
CA SER A 192 -3.18 22.99 10.94
C SER A 192 -4.65 23.08 10.50
N ILE A 193 -4.90 23.13 9.18
CA ILE A 193 -6.23 23.22 8.58
C ILE A 193 -7.03 21.95 8.82
N TRP A 194 -6.37 20.78 8.79
CA TRP A 194 -7.05 19.49 8.74
C TRP A 194 -6.72 18.59 9.95
N LEU A 195 -5.56 18.77 10.59
CA LEU A 195 -5.22 17.99 11.77
C LEU A 195 -6.08 18.40 12.98
N PRO A 196 -6.72 17.44 13.68
CA PRO A 196 -7.43 17.73 14.91
C PRO A 196 -6.45 18.16 15.99
N THR A 197 -6.83 19.19 16.75
CA THR A 197 -6.09 19.72 17.91
C THR A 197 -6.87 19.56 19.22
N LYS A 198 -8.16 19.20 19.15
CA LYS A 198 -8.99 18.95 20.34
C LYS A 198 -9.25 17.45 20.53
N PHE A 199 -8.70 16.91 21.61
CA PHE A 199 -8.92 15.53 22.04
C PHE A 199 -9.69 15.52 23.38
N PRO A 200 -11.02 15.32 23.37
CA PRO A 200 -11.88 15.65 24.51
C PRO A 200 -11.68 14.76 25.74
N SER A 201 -11.08 13.57 25.58
CA SER A 201 -10.98 12.60 26.67
C SER A 201 -9.84 11.59 26.48
N ARG A 202 -9.47 10.93 27.59
CA ARG A 202 -8.32 10.00 27.69
C ARG A 202 -8.47 8.70 26.91
N ASN A 203 -9.69 8.39 26.48
CA ASN A 203 -10.04 7.22 25.70
C ASN A 203 -9.78 7.40 24.20
N PHE A 204 -9.30 8.57 23.77
CA PHE A 204 -8.87 8.81 22.40
C PHE A 204 -7.35 8.63 22.26
N LYS A 205 -6.94 7.93 21.21
CA LYS A 205 -5.54 7.73 20.83
C LYS A 205 -5.37 8.11 19.36
N PHE A 206 -4.48 9.07 19.10
CA PHE A 206 -4.15 9.51 17.75
C PHE A 206 -2.72 9.12 17.46
N ILE A 207 -2.49 8.30 16.44
CA ILE A 207 -1.14 7.90 16.04
C ILE A 207 -0.95 8.27 14.57
N ILE A 208 0.12 9.00 14.28
CA ILE A 208 0.46 9.47 12.95
C ILE A 208 1.86 8.97 12.60
N SER A 209 2.13 8.60 11.35
CA SER A 209 3.50 8.37 10.88
C SER A 209 3.89 9.38 9.81
N THR A 210 5.18 9.75 9.80
CA THR A 210 5.74 10.66 8.80
C THR A 210 7.25 10.50 8.68
N ILE A 211 7.82 10.92 7.55
CA ILE A 211 9.23 11.34 7.48
C ILE A 211 9.40 12.68 8.21
N PRO A 212 10.60 12.98 8.77
CA PRO A 212 10.83 14.23 9.50
C PRO A 212 10.68 15.45 8.60
N ASP A 213 11.25 15.39 7.40
CA ASP A 213 11.22 16.46 6.42
C ASP A 213 11.06 15.93 4.98
N ILE A 214 10.56 16.80 4.10
CA ILE A 214 10.37 16.50 2.67
C ILE A 214 10.85 17.69 1.83
N GLU A 215 11.51 17.40 0.72
CA GLU A 215 11.94 18.43 -0.23
C GLU A 215 10.83 18.69 -1.27
N ILE A 216 10.30 19.92 -1.30
CA ILE A 216 9.24 20.35 -2.21
C ILE A 216 9.70 21.61 -2.93
N ASP A 217 9.79 21.59 -4.27
CA ASP A 217 10.22 22.73 -5.07
C ASP A 217 11.57 23.33 -4.62
N ARG A 218 12.52 22.49 -4.19
CA ARG A 218 13.82 22.86 -3.59
C ARG A 218 13.73 23.58 -2.23
N VAL A 219 12.59 23.47 -1.56
CA VAL A 219 12.37 23.94 -0.19
C VAL A 219 12.13 22.75 0.71
N THR A 220 12.94 22.63 1.76
CA THR A 220 12.73 21.62 2.80
C THR A 220 11.54 22.04 3.66
N VAL A 221 10.52 21.19 3.70
CA VAL A 221 9.39 21.30 4.60
C VAL A 221 9.65 20.36 5.78
N ASP A 222 9.98 20.95 6.92
CA ASP A 222 10.11 20.22 8.19
C ASP A 222 8.70 19.89 8.72
N ILE A 223 8.27 18.64 8.52
CA ILE A 223 6.96 18.15 8.95
C ILE A 223 6.96 17.98 10.47
N HIS A 224 8.09 17.52 11.04
CA HIS A 224 8.24 17.30 12.47
C HIS A 224 8.07 18.58 13.27
N GLU A 225 8.76 19.66 12.89
CA GLU A 225 8.66 20.95 13.57
C GLU A 225 7.27 21.59 13.43
N LYS A 226 6.61 21.38 12.28
CA LYS A 226 5.21 21.80 12.11
C LYS A 226 4.28 21.06 13.06
N LEU A 227 4.44 19.75 13.22
CA LEU A 227 3.66 18.97 14.19
C LEU A 227 3.90 19.45 15.62
N ARG A 228 5.16 19.70 15.99
CA ARG A 228 5.51 20.30 17.29
C ARG A 228 4.85 21.65 17.50
N THR A 229 4.82 22.50 16.47
CA THR A 229 4.17 23.82 16.52
C THR A 229 2.65 23.70 16.70
N ILE A 230 2.00 22.79 15.96
CA ILE A 230 0.54 22.61 16.01
C ILE A 230 0.05 22.12 17.37
N TYR A 231 0.87 21.31 18.03
CA TYR A 231 0.56 20.69 19.31
C TYR A 231 1.32 21.29 20.49
N ASP A 232 1.91 22.48 20.35
CA ASP A 232 2.64 23.18 21.41
C ASP A 232 3.72 22.32 22.11
N ASN A 233 4.46 21.51 21.35
CA ASN A 233 5.43 20.49 21.80
C ASN A 233 4.84 19.37 22.67
N ASP A 234 3.51 19.24 22.73
CA ASP A 234 2.81 18.23 23.52
C ASP A 234 2.46 16.98 22.69
N ILE A 235 3.50 16.38 22.10
CA ILE A 235 3.41 15.12 21.34
C ILE A 235 4.25 14.02 21.98
N ILE A 236 3.92 12.77 21.66
CA ILE A 236 4.72 11.61 22.00
C ILE A 236 5.47 11.17 20.75
N GLU A 237 6.80 11.24 20.79
CA GLU A 237 7.65 10.90 19.64
C GLU A 237 8.17 9.47 19.79
N VAL A 238 7.98 8.67 18.74
CA VAL A 238 8.51 7.31 18.64
C VAL A 238 9.37 7.24 17.39
N GLU A 239 10.69 7.21 17.58
CA GLU A 239 11.64 7.14 16.48
C GLU A 239 11.79 5.71 15.95
N ILE A 240 11.60 5.55 14.65
CA ILE A 240 11.81 4.32 13.90
C ILE A 240 13.12 4.46 13.13
N ASN A 241 14.17 4.00 13.79
CA ASN A 241 15.53 4.04 13.28
C ASN A 241 15.81 2.95 12.23
N SER A 242 16.84 3.20 11.42
CA SER A 242 17.42 2.21 10.52
C SER A 242 17.91 0.98 11.28
N LEU A 243 18.02 -0.15 10.58
CA LEU A 243 18.61 -1.37 11.13
C LEU A 243 20.10 -1.14 11.45
N ASN A 244 20.56 -1.72 12.56
CA ASN A 244 22.00 -1.96 12.72
C ASN A 244 22.39 -3.26 12.01
N GLN A 245 23.70 -3.49 11.83
CA GLN A 245 24.23 -4.68 11.15
C GLN A 245 23.70 -6.00 11.72
N ASN A 246 23.62 -6.12 13.05
CA ASN A 246 23.15 -7.33 13.71
C ASN A 246 21.67 -7.57 13.41
N LEU A 247 20.84 -6.54 13.58
CA LEU A 247 19.41 -6.60 13.33
C LEU A 247 19.11 -6.87 11.85
N ALA A 248 19.87 -6.30 10.92
CA ALA A 248 19.76 -6.60 9.49
C ALA A 248 20.08 -8.06 9.18
N GLY A 249 21.11 -8.63 9.81
CA GLY A 249 21.42 -10.05 9.73
C GLY A 249 20.28 -10.93 10.25
N GLN A 250 19.74 -10.60 11.43
CA GLN A 250 18.59 -11.32 12.01
C GLN A 250 17.35 -11.25 11.11
N VAL A 251 17.06 -10.10 10.51
CA VAL A 251 15.96 -9.92 9.55
C VAL A 251 16.14 -10.83 8.34
N LEU A 252 17.35 -10.84 7.77
CA LEU A 252 17.67 -11.67 6.62
C LEU A 252 17.54 -13.16 6.94
N ASP A 253 18.11 -13.61 8.06
CA ASP A 253 18.04 -15.01 8.48
C ASP A 253 16.59 -15.43 8.76
N TYR A 254 15.78 -14.58 9.39
CA TYR A 254 14.36 -14.82 9.62
C TYR A 254 13.59 -15.03 8.31
N TRP A 255 13.82 -14.20 7.28
CA TRP A 255 13.16 -14.37 5.99
C TRP A 255 13.65 -15.60 5.23
N LEU A 256 14.96 -15.89 5.26
CA LEU A 256 15.53 -17.10 4.66
C LEU A 256 14.94 -18.36 5.29
N GLU A 257 14.84 -18.42 6.62
CA GLU A 257 14.26 -19.55 7.34
C GLU A 257 12.79 -19.75 6.97
N ARG A 258 12.01 -18.65 6.94
CA ARG A 258 10.58 -18.67 6.58
C ARG A 258 10.34 -19.25 5.19
N ASP A 259 11.19 -18.91 4.22
CA ASP A 259 11.05 -19.39 2.83
C ASP A 259 11.89 -20.66 2.57
N HIS A 260 12.38 -21.33 3.64
CA HIS A 260 13.15 -22.57 3.60
C HIS A 260 14.41 -22.51 2.73
N ARG A 261 15.10 -21.36 2.77
CA ARG A 261 16.33 -21.08 2.03
C ARG A 261 17.53 -21.07 2.96
N CYS A 262 18.66 -21.55 2.45
CA CYS A 262 19.94 -21.48 3.14
C CYS A 262 21.03 -21.02 2.17
N LEU A 263 21.79 -20.00 2.58
CA LEU A 263 22.92 -19.48 1.84
C LEU A 263 24.19 -20.26 2.17
N THR A 264 25.03 -20.49 1.15
CA THR A 264 26.39 -21.00 1.36
C THR A 264 27.27 -19.98 2.09
N MET A 265 28.40 -20.42 2.64
CA MET A 265 29.35 -19.51 3.31
C MET A 265 29.80 -18.36 2.38
N ALA A 266 30.15 -18.68 1.14
CA ALA A 266 30.51 -17.67 0.13
C ALA A 266 29.37 -16.69 -0.16
N GLN A 267 28.13 -17.18 -0.32
CA GLN A 267 26.96 -16.32 -0.55
C GLN A 267 26.66 -15.40 0.64
N ARG A 268 26.88 -15.89 1.86
CA ARG A 268 26.74 -15.06 3.07
C ARG A 268 27.76 -13.92 3.09
N GLU A 269 29.00 -14.17 2.66
CA GLU A 269 30.04 -13.14 2.57
C GLU A 269 29.63 -12.01 1.59
N TRP A 270 29.01 -12.34 0.45
CA TRP A 270 28.55 -11.34 -0.53
C TRP A 270 27.56 -10.33 0.05
N ILE A 271 26.74 -10.75 1.02
CA ILE A 271 25.76 -9.89 1.69
C ILE A 271 26.36 -9.22 2.92
N GLN A 272 27.15 -9.94 3.72
CA GLN A 272 27.78 -9.39 4.92
C GLN A 272 28.64 -8.17 4.62
N GLU A 273 29.35 -8.16 3.48
CA GLU A 273 30.10 -6.98 3.02
C GLU A 273 29.22 -5.72 2.84
N LYS A 274 27.93 -5.89 2.53
CA LYS A 274 26.98 -4.79 2.37
C LYS A 274 26.49 -4.25 3.70
N PHE A 275 26.51 -5.07 4.76
CA PHE A 275 26.15 -4.65 6.10
C PHE A 275 27.34 -4.08 6.89
N SER A 276 28.57 -4.49 6.56
CA SER A 276 29.78 -4.15 7.33
C SER A 276 30.48 -2.85 6.90
N LYS A 277 30.17 -2.31 5.71
CA LYS A 277 30.79 -1.07 5.21
C LYS A 277 29.95 0.16 5.59
N GLN A 278 30.32 0.83 6.69
CA GLN A 278 29.95 2.20 7.12
C GLN A 278 28.77 2.85 6.35
N GLN A 279 27.57 2.28 6.44
CA GLN A 279 26.35 2.86 5.89
C GLN A 279 25.46 3.27 7.06
N HIS A 280 25.18 4.56 7.17
CA HIS A 280 24.27 5.08 8.19
C HIS A 280 22.79 4.73 7.94
N PHE A 281 22.45 3.95 6.91
CA PHE A 281 21.06 3.69 6.51
C PHE A 281 20.84 2.27 5.97
N LEU A 282 20.94 1.25 6.83
CA LEU A 282 20.40 -0.07 6.51
C LEU A 282 18.88 -0.04 6.71
N THR A 283 18.14 0.31 5.67
CA THR A 283 16.68 0.30 5.73
C THR A 283 16.15 -1.13 5.57
N PRO A 284 15.02 -1.50 6.21
CA PRO A 284 14.32 -2.75 5.92
C PRO A 284 14.05 -2.96 4.42
N LEU A 285 13.74 -1.90 3.67
CA LEU A 285 13.59 -1.99 2.20
C LEU A 285 14.87 -2.45 1.52
N PHE A 286 16.03 -1.91 1.90
CA PHE A 286 17.31 -2.34 1.33
C PHE A 286 17.58 -3.81 1.61
N VAL A 287 17.37 -4.27 2.85
CA VAL A 287 17.54 -5.68 3.22
C VAL A 287 16.55 -6.56 2.45
N ALA A 288 15.30 -6.13 2.26
CA ALA A 288 14.29 -6.86 1.49
C ALA A 288 14.69 -7.00 0.01
N LEU A 289 15.22 -5.94 -0.60
CA LEU A 289 15.71 -5.99 -1.98
C LEU A 289 16.90 -6.96 -2.13
N LEU A 290 17.84 -6.96 -1.19
CA LEU A 290 18.96 -7.91 -1.18
C LEU A 290 18.44 -9.34 -0.97
N TYR A 291 17.52 -9.54 -0.04
CA TYR A 291 16.86 -10.81 0.21
C TYR A 291 16.19 -11.37 -1.05
N ASP A 292 15.44 -10.55 -1.78
CA ASP A 292 14.78 -10.97 -3.02
C ASP A 292 15.79 -11.45 -4.07
N GLN A 293 17.02 -10.89 -4.12
CA GLN A 293 18.08 -11.40 -4.99
C GLN A 293 18.59 -12.78 -4.57
N THR A 294 18.62 -13.07 -3.26
CA THR A 294 19.07 -14.38 -2.77
C THR A 294 18.18 -15.54 -3.21
N LEU A 295 16.93 -15.25 -3.59
CA LEU A 295 15.98 -16.26 -4.03
C LEU A 295 16.33 -16.84 -5.41
N SER A 296 17.06 -16.11 -6.25
CA SER A 296 17.51 -16.58 -7.56
C SER A 296 18.84 -17.34 -7.51
N TRP A 297 19.56 -17.30 -6.39
CA TRP A 297 20.87 -17.94 -6.26
C TRP A 297 20.76 -19.45 -6.11
N HIS A 298 21.71 -20.16 -6.73
CA HIS A 298 21.84 -21.61 -6.67
C HIS A 298 23.01 -21.97 -5.76
N SER A 299 23.00 -23.15 -5.16
CA SER A 299 24.06 -23.59 -4.26
C SER A 299 25.44 -23.70 -4.92
N TYR A 300 25.46 -23.88 -6.25
CA TYR A 300 26.68 -23.96 -7.07
C TYR A 300 27.14 -22.60 -7.60
N ASP A 301 26.46 -21.50 -7.31
CA ASP A 301 26.93 -20.17 -7.69
C ASP A 301 28.13 -19.81 -6.81
N THR A 302 29.34 -19.88 -7.38
CA THR A 302 30.59 -19.60 -6.68
C THR A 302 31.13 -18.20 -6.95
N THR A 303 30.64 -17.52 -7.98
CA THR A 303 31.07 -16.17 -8.37
C THR A 303 29.88 -15.22 -8.36
N PRO A 304 29.91 -14.14 -7.58
CA PRO A 304 28.84 -13.16 -7.55
C PRO A 304 28.80 -12.34 -8.83
N ASP A 305 27.61 -11.87 -9.18
CA ASP A 305 27.44 -10.83 -10.21
C ASP A 305 28.21 -9.55 -9.79
N PRO A 306 29.14 -9.04 -10.63
CA PRO A 306 29.85 -7.79 -10.33
C PRO A 306 28.91 -6.60 -10.09
N ALA A 307 27.78 -6.53 -10.80
CA ALA A 307 26.78 -5.49 -10.59
C ALA A 307 26.08 -5.62 -9.23
N PHE A 308 25.85 -6.85 -8.76
CA PHE A 308 25.35 -7.07 -7.40
C PHE A 308 26.37 -6.57 -6.37
N LEU A 309 27.65 -6.90 -6.50
CA LEU A 309 28.69 -6.47 -5.57
C LEU A 309 28.80 -4.93 -5.49
N ALA A 310 28.59 -4.23 -6.60
CA ALA A 310 28.65 -2.77 -6.67
C ALA A 310 27.53 -2.04 -5.88
N ILE A 311 26.46 -2.74 -5.49
CA ILE A 311 25.35 -2.15 -4.73
C ILE A 311 25.81 -1.66 -3.35
N LYS A 312 25.61 -0.37 -3.08
CA LYS A 312 25.94 0.32 -1.81
C LYS A 312 24.75 0.94 -1.08
N GLN A 313 23.57 0.99 -1.69
CA GLN A 313 22.40 1.67 -1.12
C GLN A 313 21.11 1.18 -1.78
N THR A 314 19.96 1.51 -1.19
CA THR A 314 18.62 1.14 -1.67
C THR A 314 18.44 1.40 -3.16
N ARG A 315 18.79 2.61 -3.64
CA ARG A 315 18.67 2.96 -5.05
C ARG A 315 19.42 2.01 -5.97
N GLY A 316 20.66 1.64 -5.63
CA GLY A 316 21.45 0.70 -6.42
C GLY A 316 20.85 -0.71 -6.42
N ALA A 317 20.19 -1.12 -5.34
CA ALA A 317 19.47 -2.39 -5.28
C ALA A 317 18.21 -2.39 -6.15
N ILE A 318 17.49 -1.27 -6.22
CA ILE A 318 16.34 -1.08 -7.13
C ILE A 318 16.82 -1.12 -8.59
N GLU A 319 17.88 -0.38 -8.93
CA GLU A 319 18.47 -0.37 -10.28
C GLU A 319 18.93 -1.78 -10.69
N TYR A 320 19.54 -2.53 -9.78
CA TYR A 320 19.93 -3.92 -10.01
C TYR A 320 18.73 -4.82 -10.31
N LEU A 321 17.68 -4.76 -9.48
CA LEU A 321 16.44 -5.51 -9.68
C LEU A 321 15.81 -5.20 -11.03
N PHE A 322 15.67 -3.92 -11.37
CA PHE A 322 15.10 -3.48 -12.65
C PHE A 322 15.88 -4.00 -13.85
N ASN A 323 17.22 -4.02 -13.77
CA ASN A 323 18.06 -4.57 -14.83
C ASN A 323 17.87 -6.08 -14.97
N GLN A 324 17.82 -6.83 -13.87
CA GLN A 324 17.57 -8.28 -13.91
C GLN A 324 16.21 -8.62 -14.55
N LEU A 325 15.17 -7.87 -14.18
CA LEU A 325 13.83 -8.04 -14.77
C LEU A 325 13.77 -7.60 -16.23
N GLY A 326 14.49 -6.55 -16.61
CA GLY A 326 14.65 -6.12 -17.99
C GLY A 326 15.29 -7.21 -18.86
N VAL A 327 16.37 -7.84 -18.38
CA VAL A 327 17.01 -8.96 -19.07
C VAL A 327 16.05 -10.15 -19.20
N LYS A 328 15.27 -10.46 -18.15
CA LYS A 328 14.34 -11.60 -18.13
C LYS A 328 13.15 -11.45 -19.07
N HIS A 329 12.57 -10.25 -19.16
CA HIS A 329 11.31 -10.01 -19.89
C HIS A 329 11.47 -9.30 -21.23
N GLY A 330 12.70 -8.90 -21.56
CA GLY A 330 12.98 -8.03 -22.70
C GLY A 330 13.08 -6.58 -22.23
N GLN A 331 14.26 -6.00 -22.41
CA GLN A 331 14.62 -4.70 -21.82
C GLN A 331 13.61 -3.60 -22.17
N MET A 332 13.26 -3.50 -23.44
CA MET A 332 12.37 -2.46 -23.95
C MET A 332 10.94 -2.60 -23.42
N LEU A 333 10.37 -3.81 -23.50
CA LEU A 333 9.03 -4.09 -22.99
C LEU A 333 8.92 -3.77 -21.50
N PHE A 334 9.87 -4.25 -20.69
CA PHE A 334 9.88 -4.02 -19.26
C PHE A 334 9.99 -2.52 -18.93
N GLN A 335 10.99 -1.83 -19.50
CA GLN A 335 11.23 -0.41 -19.23
C GLN A 335 10.03 0.47 -19.64
N ARG A 336 9.44 0.22 -20.82
CA ARG A 336 8.27 0.96 -21.30
C ARG A 336 7.06 0.70 -20.41
N SER A 337 6.82 -0.55 -20.01
CA SER A 337 5.72 -0.90 -19.10
C SER A 337 5.81 -0.11 -17.79
N MET A 338 6.99 -0.12 -17.14
CA MET A 338 7.22 0.64 -15.90
C MET A 338 7.09 2.16 -16.12
N SER A 339 7.59 2.66 -17.25
CA SER A 339 7.53 4.10 -17.56
C SER A 339 6.10 4.57 -17.78
N TYR A 340 5.28 3.79 -18.49
CA TYR A 340 3.88 4.14 -18.73
C TYR A 340 3.06 4.12 -17.44
N LEU A 341 3.26 3.13 -16.57
CA LEU A 341 2.63 3.10 -15.23
C LEU A 341 3.01 4.33 -14.40
N GLN A 342 4.29 4.69 -14.39
CA GLN A 342 4.79 5.85 -13.63
C GLN A 342 4.24 7.18 -14.18
N LEU A 343 4.24 7.38 -15.50
CA LEU A 343 3.87 8.65 -16.13
C LEU A 343 2.36 8.90 -16.14
N SER A 344 1.56 7.84 -16.26
CA SER A 344 0.09 7.93 -16.22
C SER A 344 -0.45 8.15 -14.81
N GLY A 345 0.33 7.80 -13.77
CA GLY A 345 -0.22 7.69 -12.43
C GLY A 345 -1.20 6.52 -12.33
N GLY A 346 -0.85 5.39 -12.96
CA GLY A 346 -1.58 4.13 -12.95
C GLY A 346 -2.43 3.87 -14.19
N LEU A 347 -2.52 2.59 -14.59
CA LEU A 347 -3.28 2.14 -15.77
C LEU A 347 -3.99 0.83 -15.48
N SER A 348 -5.16 0.62 -16.07
CA SER A 348 -5.75 -0.70 -16.13
C SER A 348 -4.90 -1.65 -16.98
N GLU A 349 -5.06 -2.95 -16.77
CA GLU A 349 -4.35 -3.98 -17.54
C GLU A 349 -4.61 -3.85 -19.05
N LEU A 350 -5.84 -3.52 -19.43
CA LEU A 350 -6.24 -3.31 -20.83
C LEU A 350 -5.60 -2.05 -21.42
N GLU A 351 -5.61 -0.94 -20.71
CA GLU A 351 -4.96 0.30 -21.18
C GLU A 351 -3.47 0.12 -21.36
N LEU A 352 -2.82 -0.57 -20.42
CA LEU A 352 -1.39 -0.86 -20.53
C LEU A 352 -1.08 -1.76 -21.74
N GLU A 353 -1.85 -2.83 -21.94
CA GLU A 353 -1.72 -3.69 -23.13
C GLU A 353 -1.89 -2.91 -24.44
N ASP A 354 -2.89 -2.03 -24.50
CA ASP A 354 -3.20 -1.26 -25.68
C ASP A 354 -2.12 -0.20 -25.96
N ILE A 355 -1.62 0.51 -24.93
CA ILE A 355 -0.52 1.48 -25.07
C ILE A 355 0.76 0.78 -25.51
N LEU A 356 1.11 -0.38 -24.92
CA LEU A 356 2.29 -1.15 -25.32
C LEU A 356 2.16 -1.71 -26.73
N THR A 357 0.94 -2.04 -27.15
CA THR A 357 0.64 -2.49 -28.53
C THR A 357 0.85 -1.36 -29.55
N LEU A 358 0.60 -0.11 -29.17
CA LEU A 358 0.80 1.04 -30.05
C LEU A 358 2.28 1.46 -30.19
N ASP A 359 3.20 0.88 -29.41
CA ASP A 359 4.63 1.14 -29.53
C ASP A 359 5.27 0.19 -30.56
N ASP A 360 5.51 0.70 -31.77
CA ASP A 360 6.16 -0.02 -32.87
C ASP A 360 7.54 -0.59 -32.49
N GLU A 361 8.29 0.08 -31.61
CA GLU A 361 9.60 -0.41 -31.17
C GLU A 361 9.46 -1.65 -30.30
N ILE A 362 8.46 -1.66 -29.40
CA ILE A 362 8.13 -2.83 -28.58
C ILE A 362 7.70 -3.98 -29.47
N LEU A 363 6.77 -3.76 -30.41
CA LEU A 363 6.32 -4.81 -31.32
C LEU A 363 7.47 -5.41 -32.15
N LYS A 364 8.36 -4.57 -32.68
CA LYS A 364 9.57 -5.02 -33.40
C LYS A 364 10.52 -5.83 -32.52
N SER A 365 10.62 -5.50 -31.23
CA SER A 365 11.45 -6.25 -30.29
C SER A 365 10.90 -7.63 -29.94
N ILE A 366 9.59 -7.85 -30.11
CA ILE A 366 8.89 -9.10 -29.77
C ILE A 366 8.77 -10.00 -31.00
N PHE A 367 8.30 -9.46 -32.13
CA PHE A 367 8.06 -10.21 -33.36
C PHE A 367 9.29 -10.23 -34.27
N VAL A 368 10.44 -10.67 -33.73
CA VAL A 368 11.73 -10.66 -34.44
C VAL A 368 11.77 -11.65 -35.61
N HIS A 369 11.13 -12.82 -35.45
CA HIS A 369 11.27 -13.94 -36.39
C HIS A 369 10.01 -14.26 -37.20
N TYR A 370 8.84 -13.86 -36.72
CA TYR A 370 7.57 -14.16 -37.35
C TYR A 370 6.59 -13.02 -37.13
N LEU A 371 6.11 -12.43 -38.23
CA LEU A 371 4.97 -11.52 -38.22
C LEU A 371 3.70 -12.36 -38.34
N PRO A 372 2.75 -12.25 -37.38
CA PRO A 372 1.44 -12.88 -37.48
C PRO A 372 0.76 -12.57 -38.83
N PRO A 373 -0.08 -13.48 -39.37
CA PRO A 373 -0.68 -13.34 -40.70
C PRO A 373 -1.85 -12.33 -40.78
N PHE A 374 -2.00 -11.44 -39.79
CA PHE A 374 -3.11 -10.49 -39.67
C PHE A 374 -2.60 -9.05 -39.53
N ASP A 375 -3.34 -8.09 -40.09
CA ASP A 375 -2.97 -6.67 -40.16
C ASP A 375 -3.03 -5.92 -38.81
N LEU A 376 -3.53 -6.57 -37.75
CA LEU A 376 -3.61 -6.00 -36.41
C LEU A 376 -2.65 -6.75 -35.47
N PHE A 377 -1.53 -6.10 -35.12
CA PHE A 377 -0.59 -6.62 -34.13
C PHE A 377 -1.10 -6.24 -32.74
N ARG A 378 -1.31 -7.23 -31.86
CA ARG A 378 -1.59 -7.00 -30.44
C ARG A 378 -0.51 -7.65 -29.60
N LEU A 379 -0.07 -6.95 -28.55
CA LEU A 379 0.84 -7.53 -27.57
C LEU A 379 0.19 -8.79 -26.96
N PRO A 380 0.88 -9.95 -26.95
CA PRO A 380 0.37 -11.12 -26.25
C PRO A 380 0.26 -10.82 -24.74
N SER A 381 -0.95 -10.89 -24.19
CA SER A 381 -1.26 -10.61 -22.77
C SER A 381 -0.36 -11.38 -21.79
N THR A 382 0.05 -12.59 -22.18
CA THR A 382 0.98 -13.43 -21.41
C THR A 382 2.31 -12.75 -21.09
N LEU A 383 2.78 -11.80 -21.90
CA LEU A 383 4.04 -11.09 -21.65
C LEU A 383 3.89 -10.13 -20.46
N TRP A 384 2.81 -9.35 -20.44
CA TRP A 384 2.50 -8.48 -19.31
C TRP A 384 2.23 -9.27 -18.03
N ILE A 385 1.42 -10.34 -18.11
CA ILE A 385 1.10 -11.19 -16.95
C ILE A 385 2.38 -11.72 -16.27
N ARG A 386 3.40 -12.09 -17.06
CA ARG A 386 4.70 -12.54 -16.51
C ARG A 386 5.46 -11.42 -15.81
N ILE A 387 5.49 -10.21 -16.38
CA ILE A 387 6.09 -9.03 -15.76
C ILE A 387 5.37 -8.72 -14.44
N LYS A 388 4.05 -8.62 -14.49
CA LYS A 388 3.16 -8.37 -13.36
C LYS A 388 3.40 -9.36 -12.22
N ASN A 389 3.49 -10.65 -12.54
CA ASN A 389 3.76 -11.70 -11.55
C ASN A 389 5.15 -11.58 -10.90
N ASP A 390 6.18 -11.20 -11.64
CA ASP A 390 7.51 -11.00 -11.04
C ASP A 390 7.61 -9.68 -10.25
N MET A 391 6.81 -8.67 -10.62
CA MET A 391 6.76 -7.36 -9.99
C MET A 391 5.68 -7.23 -8.91
N HIS A 392 4.91 -8.27 -8.61
CA HIS A 392 3.74 -8.22 -7.71
C HIS A 392 4.00 -7.60 -6.33
N LYS A 393 5.25 -7.66 -5.83
CA LYS A 393 5.65 -7.10 -4.53
C LYS A 393 5.83 -5.58 -4.55
N TYR A 394 5.99 -5.02 -5.74
CA TYR A 394 6.32 -3.62 -5.97
C TYR A 394 5.19 -2.90 -6.72
N LEU A 395 4.30 -3.63 -7.38
CA LEU A 395 3.09 -3.07 -7.97
C LEU A 395 1.97 -3.00 -6.93
N VAL A 396 1.16 -1.94 -7.02
CA VAL A 396 -0.05 -1.79 -6.22
C VAL A 396 -1.24 -1.77 -7.15
N GLU A 397 -2.23 -2.63 -6.89
CA GLU A 397 -3.52 -2.62 -7.60
C GLU A 397 -4.55 -1.85 -6.79
N LYS A 398 -5.33 -1.02 -7.47
CA LYS A 398 -6.32 -0.13 -6.86
C LYS A 398 -7.53 -0.04 -7.77
N ASP A 399 -8.74 -0.13 -7.22
CA ASP A 399 -9.95 0.04 -8.01
C ASP A 399 -10.28 1.54 -8.17
N ILE A 400 -10.36 1.99 -9.42
CA ILE A 400 -10.90 3.31 -9.77
C ILE A 400 -12.19 3.07 -10.54
N ASP A 401 -13.31 3.54 -10.01
CA ASP A 401 -14.63 3.40 -10.65
C ASP A 401 -14.96 1.94 -11.06
N ASN A 402 -14.58 0.98 -10.21
CA ASN A 402 -14.68 -0.48 -10.42
C ASN A 402 -13.77 -1.05 -11.52
N ILE A 403 -12.72 -0.31 -11.91
CA ILE A 403 -11.68 -0.78 -12.82
C ILE A 403 -10.37 -0.92 -12.03
N PRO A 404 -9.77 -2.12 -12.00
CA PRO A 404 -8.50 -2.33 -11.32
C PRO A 404 -7.39 -1.66 -12.14
N CYS A 405 -6.79 -0.63 -11.55
CA CYS A 405 -5.66 0.10 -12.07
C CYS A 405 -4.38 -0.30 -11.31
N ILE A 406 -3.31 -0.47 -12.06
CA ILE A 406 -2.00 -0.92 -11.61
C ILE A 406 -1.12 0.31 -11.46
N TYR A 407 -0.38 0.38 -10.35
CA TYR A 407 0.53 1.46 -10.00
C TYR A 407 1.92 0.88 -9.73
N LEU A 408 2.96 1.65 -10.06
CA LEU A 408 4.34 1.34 -9.71
C LEU A 408 4.71 1.82 -8.32
#